data_AF-A0AB74V7W0-F1
#
_entry.id   AF-A0AB74V7W0-F1
#
_cell.length_a   1.000
_cell.length_b   1.000
_cell.length_c   1.000
_cell.angle_alpha   90.00
_cell.angle_beta   90.00
_cell.angle_gamma   90.00
#
_symmetry.space_group_name_H-M   'P 1'
#
loop_
_entity.id
_entity.type
_entity.pdbx_description
1 polymer ?
#
loop_
_entity_poly.entity_id
_entity_poly.type
_entity_poly.pdbx_seq_one_letter_code
_entity_poly.pdbx_strand_id
1 'polypeptide(L)'
;MTLFAPIRLHDEYVVLEPLTPEHAPALETAAADGELWNLAVTSVPPPGQAGDYVAKALQGQREGHMLPFAVREAHGGDIVGSTRYYEIDAAVPRLAIGYTWYAKRWQKSHLNTACKRLLLEHAFETLGCAAVAFHTDVLNEDSQRAIERLGAQREGVLRAHRRRTDGSLRDTVCFSILAEEWGNVANWLDMRLNRLASNR
;
A
#
# COMPACT_ATOMS: atom_id res chain seq x y z
N MET A 1 -18.21 -9.17 15.76
CA MET A 1 -16.79 -9.34 15.40
C MET A 1 -16.36 -8.08 14.67
N THR A 2 -15.23 -7.48 15.02
CA THR A 2 -14.67 -6.35 14.27
C THR A 2 -14.22 -6.85 12.91
N LEU A 3 -14.88 -6.38 11.83
CA LEU A 3 -14.58 -6.76 10.44
C LEU A 3 -13.14 -6.42 10.05
N PHE A 4 -12.62 -5.30 10.57
CA PHE A 4 -11.27 -4.81 10.32
C PHE A 4 -10.36 -5.21 11.48
N ALA A 5 -9.69 -6.36 11.34
CA ALA A 5 -8.74 -6.88 12.32
C ALA A 5 -7.39 -7.22 11.65
N PRO A 6 -6.28 -7.25 12.42
CA PRO A 6 -4.98 -7.66 11.90
C PRO A 6 -5.04 -9.07 11.29
N ILE A 7 -4.58 -9.20 10.05
CA ILE A 7 -4.63 -10.45 9.28
C ILE A 7 -3.32 -10.65 8.51
N ARG A 8 -2.89 -11.91 8.36
CA ARG A 8 -1.79 -12.27 7.47
C ARG A 8 -2.36 -12.68 6.12
N LEU A 9 -1.92 -12.03 5.05
CA LEU A 9 -2.27 -12.38 3.67
C LEU A 9 -1.02 -12.89 2.96
N HIS A 10 -1.13 -13.91 2.11
CA HIS A 10 0.02 -14.41 1.38
C HIS A 10 -0.37 -15.14 0.10
N ASP A 11 0.57 -15.15 -0.85
CA ASP A 11 0.60 -16.00 -2.03
C ASP A 11 2.03 -16.57 -2.20
N GLU A 12 2.36 -17.05 -3.39
CA GLU A 12 3.70 -17.56 -3.72
C GLU A 12 4.77 -16.46 -3.86
N TYR A 13 4.38 -15.19 -3.99
CA TYR A 13 5.27 -14.06 -4.28
C TYR A 13 5.53 -13.17 -3.06
N VAL A 14 4.51 -12.97 -2.22
CA VAL A 14 4.55 -11.99 -1.14
C VAL A 14 3.80 -12.48 0.09
N VAL A 15 4.29 -12.07 1.26
CA VAL A 15 3.57 -12.18 2.52
C VAL A 15 3.33 -10.77 3.07
N LEU A 16 2.08 -10.46 3.37
CA LEU A 16 1.66 -9.26 4.09
C LEU A 16 1.44 -9.65 5.55
N GLU A 17 2.38 -9.25 6.40
CA GLU A 17 2.35 -9.55 7.84
C GLU A 17 1.69 -8.38 8.56
N PRO A 18 0.80 -8.62 9.54
CA PRO A 18 0.37 -7.58 10.46
C PRO A 18 1.58 -6.83 10.99
N LEU A 19 1.58 -5.50 10.88
CA LEU A 19 2.71 -4.73 11.35
C LEU A 19 2.84 -4.87 12.87
N THR A 20 4.07 -4.99 13.33
CA THR A 20 4.43 -5.05 14.76
C THR A 20 5.70 -4.25 15.01
N PRO A 21 6.02 -3.87 16.26
CA PRO A 21 7.26 -3.15 16.59
C PRO A 21 8.53 -3.86 16.12
N GLU A 22 8.55 -5.19 16.11
CA GLU A 22 9.69 -6.02 15.72
C GLU A 22 10.07 -5.86 14.24
N HIS A 23 9.18 -5.33 13.41
CA HIS A 23 9.45 -5.06 12.00
C HIS A 23 10.31 -3.81 11.79
N ALA A 24 10.47 -2.93 12.79
CA ALA A 24 11.16 -1.65 12.63
C ALA A 24 12.61 -1.79 12.09
N PRO A 25 13.47 -2.69 12.61
CA PRO A 25 14.84 -2.84 12.09
C PRO A 25 14.89 -3.28 10.62
N ALA A 26 14.01 -4.20 10.23
CA ALA A 26 13.96 -4.70 8.86
C ALA A 26 13.38 -3.65 7.89
N LEU A 27 12.39 -2.88 8.33
CA LEU A 27 11.89 -1.73 7.57
C LEU A 27 12.95 -0.64 7.41
N GLU A 28 13.80 -0.43 8.41
CA GLU A 28 14.91 0.51 8.30
C GLU A 28 15.93 0.08 7.25
N THR A 29 16.28 -1.22 7.24
CA THR A 29 17.14 -1.80 6.21
C THR A 29 16.51 -1.70 4.81
N ALA A 30 15.21 -1.94 4.69
CA ALA A 30 14.49 -1.78 3.44
C ALA A 30 14.43 -0.33 2.95
N ALA A 31 14.27 0.64 3.86
CA ALA A 31 14.26 2.06 3.54
C ALA A 31 15.64 2.58 3.09
N ALA A 32 16.72 2.01 3.65
CA ALA A 32 18.10 2.32 3.26
C ALA A 32 18.46 1.86 1.84
N ASP A 33 17.80 0.82 1.33
CA ASP A 33 17.95 0.40 -0.06
C ASP A 33 17.37 1.47 -1.02
N GLY A 34 18.27 2.31 -1.53
CA GLY A 34 17.99 3.45 -2.40
C GLY A 34 17.62 4.74 -1.68
N GLU A 35 17.95 4.85 -0.38
CA GLU A 35 17.77 6.07 0.43
C GLU A 35 16.37 6.68 0.30
N LEU A 36 15.35 5.83 0.49
CA LEU A 36 13.98 6.14 0.08
C LEU A 36 13.36 7.34 0.81
N TRP A 37 13.92 7.76 1.95
CA TRP A 37 13.52 8.98 2.65
C TRP A 37 13.80 10.27 1.86
N ASN A 38 14.66 10.22 0.84
CA ASN A 38 14.92 11.35 -0.06
C ASN A 38 13.82 11.54 -1.12
N LEU A 39 12.83 10.65 -1.18
CA LEU A 39 11.70 10.79 -2.11
C LEU A 39 10.79 11.96 -1.70
N ALA A 40 10.65 12.95 -2.58
CA ALA A 40 9.88 14.16 -2.30
C ALA A 40 8.37 13.93 -2.07
N VAL A 41 7.83 12.84 -2.62
CA VAL A 41 6.37 12.62 -2.75
C VAL A 41 5.89 11.34 -2.06
N THR A 42 6.80 10.57 -1.46
CA THR A 42 6.51 9.32 -0.76
C THR A 42 7.09 9.41 0.64
N SER A 43 6.27 9.26 1.67
CA SER A 43 6.74 9.28 3.05
C SER A 43 7.32 7.92 3.43
N VAL A 44 8.64 7.86 3.59
CA VAL A 44 9.41 6.69 4.03
C VAL A 44 10.26 7.13 5.24
N PRO A 45 10.37 6.32 6.32
CA PRO A 45 11.13 6.72 7.51
C PRO A 45 12.60 7.03 7.17
N PRO A 46 13.14 8.17 7.63
CA PRO A 46 14.57 8.42 7.66
C PRO A 46 15.32 7.44 8.57
N PRO A 47 16.67 7.37 8.48
CA PRO A 47 17.48 6.58 9.41
C PRO A 47 17.18 6.94 10.87
N GLY A 48 17.06 5.93 11.72
CA GLY A 48 16.70 6.02 13.13
C GLY A 48 15.22 6.25 13.42
N GLN A 49 14.35 6.42 12.41
CA GLN A 49 12.93 6.77 12.59
C GLN A 49 11.96 5.64 12.25
N ALA A 50 12.43 4.44 11.92
CA ALA A 50 11.53 3.32 11.61
C ALA A 50 10.64 2.95 12.81
N GLY A 51 11.16 3.06 14.04
CA GLY A 51 10.39 2.85 15.27
C GLY A 51 9.17 3.77 15.38
N ASP A 52 9.36 5.08 15.21
CA ASP A 52 8.29 6.07 15.26
C ASP A 52 7.28 5.89 14.12
N TYR A 53 7.77 5.55 12.92
CA TYR A 53 6.93 5.25 11.77
C TYR A 53 6.00 4.05 12.01
N VAL A 54 6.51 3.00 12.68
CA VAL A 54 5.73 1.83 13.09
C VAL A 54 4.76 2.20 14.22
N ALA A 55 5.23 2.92 15.25
CA ALA A 55 4.40 3.32 16.38
C ALA A 55 3.18 4.15 15.95
N LYS A 56 3.36 5.10 15.02
CA LYS A 56 2.28 5.91 14.43
C LYS A 56 1.26 5.05 13.68
N ALA A 57 1.72 4.03 12.95
CA ALA A 57 0.85 3.10 12.24
C ALA A 57 -0.04 2.30 13.20
N LEU A 58 0.59 1.77 14.25
CA LEU A 58 -0.08 0.96 15.26
C LEU A 58 -1.04 1.81 16.09
N GLN A 59 -0.75 3.10 16.26
CA GLN A 59 -1.70 4.04 16.86
C GLN A 59 -2.95 4.19 15.99
N GLY A 60 -2.81 4.40 14.68
CA GLY A 60 -3.95 4.44 13.76
C GLY A 60 -4.75 3.14 13.72
N GLN A 61 -4.09 1.99 13.93
CA GLN A 61 -4.76 0.70 14.11
C GLN A 61 -5.57 0.63 15.41
N ARG A 62 -5.00 1.06 16.54
CA ARG A 62 -5.72 1.12 17.82
C ARG A 62 -6.93 2.05 17.76
N GLU A 63 -6.84 3.11 16.98
CA GLU A 63 -7.93 4.08 16.73
C GLU A 63 -8.95 3.58 15.70
N GLY A 64 -8.71 2.43 15.07
CA GLY A 64 -9.66 1.76 14.18
C GLY A 64 -9.74 2.29 12.75
N HIS A 65 -8.86 3.22 12.35
CA HIS A 65 -8.87 3.82 11.00
C HIS A 65 -7.72 3.35 10.10
N MET A 66 -6.85 2.47 10.59
CA MET A 66 -5.77 1.85 9.79
C MET A 66 -5.63 0.34 10.07
N LEU A 67 -5.15 -0.40 9.08
CA LEU A 67 -4.60 -1.75 9.23
C LEU A 67 -3.26 -1.82 8.49
N PRO A 68 -2.14 -1.66 9.22
CA PRO A 68 -0.81 -1.66 8.63
C PRO A 68 -0.21 -3.05 8.43
N PHE A 69 0.56 -3.20 7.34
CA PHE A 69 1.29 -4.42 7.01
C PHE A 69 2.79 -4.13 6.81
N ALA A 70 3.62 -5.07 7.22
CA ALA A 70 4.96 -5.27 6.70
C ALA A 70 4.88 -6.15 5.45
N VAL A 71 5.65 -5.81 4.41
CA VAL A 71 5.67 -6.55 3.14
C VAL A 71 6.94 -7.39 3.12
N ARG A 72 6.79 -8.71 3.11
CA ARG A 72 7.87 -9.67 2.96
C ARG A 72 7.85 -10.25 1.54
N GLU A 73 8.99 -10.29 0.87
CA GLU A 73 9.07 -11.04 -0.39
C GLU A 73 9.30 -12.53 -0.09
N ALA A 74 8.51 -13.40 -0.75
CA ALA A 74 8.38 -14.79 -0.33
C ALA A 74 9.62 -15.65 -0.60
N HIS A 75 10.44 -15.32 -1.61
CA HIS A 75 11.58 -16.14 -2.03
C HIS A 75 12.87 -15.78 -1.28
N GLY A 76 13.13 -14.48 -1.12
CA GLY A 76 14.27 -13.95 -0.38
C GLY A 76 14.02 -13.90 1.13
N GLY A 77 12.76 -13.92 1.56
CA GLY A 77 12.37 -13.92 2.97
C GLY A 77 12.54 -12.59 3.69
N ASP A 78 13.03 -11.55 3.02
CA ASP A 78 13.25 -10.22 3.63
C ASP A 78 11.96 -9.41 3.74
N ILE A 79 11.83 -8.61 4.81
CA ILE A 79 10.92 -7.47 4.81
C ILE A 79 11.49 -6.41 3.86
N VAL A 80 10.70 -6.05 2.86
CA VAL A 80 11.12 -5.19 1.74
C VAL A 80 10.28 -3.93 1.62
N GLY A 81 9.34 -3.69 2.52
CA GLY A 81 8.51 -2.49 2.47
C GLY A 81 7.34 -2.52 3.44
N SER A 82 6.45 -1.55 3.27
CA SER A 82 5.21 -1.43 4.05
C SER A 82 4.06 -0.99 3.15
N THR A 83 2.85 -1.31 3.55
CA THR A 83 1.60 -0.87 2.94
C THR A 83 0.51 -0.93 4.00
N ARG A 84 -0.60 -0.19 3.83
CA ARG A 84 -1.66 -0.13 4.85
C ARG A 84 -3.03 0.06 4.20
N TYR A 85 -4.05 -0.52 4.82
CA TYR A 85 -5.39 0.06 4.74
C TYR A 85 -5.44 1.29 5.64
N TYR A 86 -6.10 2.35 5.19
CA TYR A 86 -6.35 3.56 5.96
C TYR A 86 -7.66 4.22 5.51
N GLU A 87 -8.14 5.24 6.25
CA GLU A 87 -9.45 5.86 5.97
C GLU A 87 -10.58 4.81 5.92
N ILE A 88 -10.51 3.85 6.85
CA ILE A 88 -11.50 2.80 7.01
C ILE A 88 -12.81 3.42 7.49
N ASP A 89 -13.88 3.19 6.73
CA ASP A 89 -15.25 3.51 7.10
C ASP A 89 -16.07 2.21 7.06
N ALA A 90 -16.36 1.70 8.25
CA ALA A 90 -17.11 0.47 8.44
C ALA A 90 -18.62 0.63 8.23
N ALA A 91 -19.15 1.84 8.12
CA ALA A 91 -20.58 2.07 7.89
C ALA A 91 -20.95 1.94 6.40
N VAL A 92 -20.04 2.32 5.49
CA VAL A 92 -20.19 2.18 4.02
C VAL A 92 -19.45 0.94 3.47
N PRO A 93 -18.85 0.13 4.34
CA PRO A 93 -17.62 -0.63 4.04
C PRO A 93 -16.74 -0.05 2.92
N ARG A 94 -15.85 0.88 3.25
CA ARG A 94 -14.83 1.39 2.32
C ARG A 94 -13.51 1.63 3.03
N LEU A 95 -12.43 1.62 2.25
CA LEU A 95 -11.09 1.92 2.75
C LEU A 95 -10.23 2.49 1.63
N ALA A 96 -9.05 2.99 1.97
CA ALA A 96 -8.01 3.32 1.01
C ALA A 96 -6.78 2.42 1.21
N ILE A 97 -6.08 2.10 0.12
CA ILE A 97 -4.77 1.43 0.18
C ILE A 97 -3.67 2.45 -0.11
N GLY A 98 -2.70 2.55 0.79
CA GLY A 98 -1.62 3.54 0.66
C GLY A 98 -0.50 3.30 1.65
N TYR A 99 0.28 4.36 1.91
CA TYR A 99 1.55 4.25 2.65
C TYR A 99 2.44 3.14 2.08
N THR A 100 2.33 2.91 0.77
CA THR A 100 2.99 1.82 0.08
C THR A 100 4.35 2.29 -0.40
N TRP A 101 5.41 1.61 0.05
CA TRP A 101 6.76 1.79 -0.47
C TRP A 101 7.51 0.47 -0.37
N TYR A 102 8.48 0.31 -1.27
CA TYR A 102 9.33 -0.88 -1.34
C TYR A 102 10.79 -0.46 -1.50
N ALA A 103 11.68 -1.24 -0.90
CA ALA A 103 13.12 -1.24 -1.12
C ALA A 103 13.44 -1.10 -2.61
N LYS A 104 14.44 -0.30 -2.96
CA LYS A 104 14.70 0.09 -4.36
C LYS A 104 14.83 -1.10 -5.30
N ARG A 105 15.50 -2.18 -4.85
CA ARG A 105 15.67 -3.41 -5.63
C ARG A 105 14.37 -4.11 -6.03
N TRP A 106 13.27 -3.85 -5.31
CA TRP A 106 11.95 -4.43 -5.57
C TRP A 106 10.98 -3.50 -6.30
N GLN A 107 11.37 -2.25 -6.56
CA GLN A 107 10.56 -1.34 -7.36
C GLN A 107 10.51 -1.80 -8.82
N LYS A 108 9.37 -1.56 -9.48
CA LYS A 108 9.12 -1.99 -10.87
C LYS A 108 9.23 -3.52 -11.08
N SER A 109 9.10 -4.31 -10.00
CA SER A 109 9.01 -5.78 -10.03
C SER A 109 7.55 -6.25 -9.94
N HIS A 110 7.35 -7.57 -9.79
CA HIS A 110 6.04 -8.18 -9.53
C HIS A 110 5.43 -7.77 -8.17
N LEU A 111 6.26 -7.33 -7.20
CA LEU A 111 5.90 -7.20 -5.80
C LEU A 111 4.67 -6.32 -5.57
N ASN A 112 4.58 -5.17 -6.24
CA ASN A 112 3.41 -4.30 -6.09
C ASN A 112 2.15 -4.93 -6.66
N THR A 113 2.24 -5.66 -7.78
CA THR A 113 1.09 -6.34 -8.38
C THR A 113 0.56 -7.42 -7.42
N ALA A 114 1.44 -8.29 -6.91
CA ALA A 114 1.08 -9.35 -5.95
C ALA A 114 0.47 -8.76 -4.66
N CYS A 115 1.13 -7.75 -4.08
CA CYS A 115 0.65 -7.06 -2.88
C CYS A 115 -0.75 -6.45 -3.07
N LYS A 116 -0.99 -5.75 -4.19
CA LYS A 116 -2.29 -5.13 -4.46
C LYS A 116 -3.36 -6.17 -4.79
N ARG A 117 -3.01 -7.28 -5.45
CA ARG A 117 -3.91 -8.41 -5.70
C ARG A 117 -4.48 -8.98 -4.41
N LEU A 118 -3.62 -9.29 -3.43
CA LEU A 118 -4.02 -9.79 -2.11
C LEU A 118 -4.85 -8.77 -1.32
N LEU A 119 -4.42 -7.51 -1.29
CA LEU A 119 -5.12 -6.46 -0.55
C LEU A 119 -6.51 -6.16 -1.14
N LEU A 120 -6.65 -6.16 -2.46
CA LEU A 120 -7.94 -5.91 -3.10
C LEU A 120 -8.88 -7.09 -2.93
N GLU A 121 -8.40 -8.33 -3.07
CA GLU A 121 -9.18 -9.55 -2.80
C GLU A 121 -9.75 -9.54 -1.40
N HIS A 122 -8.88 -9.32 -0.41
CA HIS A 122 -9.32 -9.28 0.98
C HIS A 122 -10.34 -8.15 1.20
N ALA A 123 -10.11 -6.96 0.63
CA ALA A 123 -11.04 -5.84 0.79
C ALA A 123 -12.42 -6.12 0.17
N PHE A 124 -12.49 -6.69 -1.04
CA PHE A 124 -13.77 -6.92 -1.71
C PHE A 124 -14.45 -8.22 -1.27
N GLU A 125 -13.71 -9.32 -1.18
CA GLU A 125 -14.29 -10.65 -0.99
C GLU A 125 -14.44 -11.03 0.49
N THR A 126 -13.56 -10.52 1.37
CA THR A 126 -13.63 -10.82 2.81
C THR A 126 -14.28 -9.68 3.59
N LEU A 127 -13.87 -8.44 3.34
CA LEU A 127 -14.40 -7.27 4.08
C LEU A 127 -15.69 -6.72 3.48
N GLY A 128 -16.07 -7.16 2.28
CA GLY A 128 -17.29 -6.70 1.59
C GLY A 128 -17.27 -5.22 1.27
N CYS A 129 -16.08 -4.64 1.00
CA CYS A 129 -15.98 -3.22 0.71
C CYS A 129 -16.72 -2.86 -0.58
N ALA A 130 -17.52 -1.80 -0.56
CA ALA A 130 -18.16 -1.26 -1.76
C ALA A 130 -17.17 -0.56 -2.69
N ALA A 131 -16.12 0.04 -2.12
CA ALA A 131 -15.07 0.73 -2.86
C ALA A 131 -13.72 0.69 -2.12
N VAL A 132 -12.64 0.66 -2.91
CA VAL A 132 -11.26 0.81 -2.44
C VAL A 132 -10.62 2.02 -3.11
N ALA A 133 -10.19 2.99 -2.30
CA ALA A 133 -9.59 4.23 -2.78
C ALA A 133 -8.05 4.18 -2.81
N PHE A 134 -7.45 5.05 -3.61
CA PHE A 134 -6.02 5.32 -3.64
C PHE A 134 -5.79 6.82 -3.72
N HIS A 135 -4.82 7.30 -2.94
CA HIS A 135 -4.44 8.70 -2.92
C HIS A 135 -2.95 8.84 -3.15
N THR A 136 -2.56 9.74 -4.04
CA THR A 136 -1.16 10.04 -4.28
C THR A 136 -0.94 11.53 -4.55
N ASP A 137 0.31 11.99 -4.46
CA ASP A 137 0.65 13.38 -4.78
C ASP A 137 0.48 13.61 -6.27
N VAL A 138 0.01 14.80 -6.67
CA VAL A 138 -0.05 15.20 -8.08
C VAL A 138 1.32 15.13 -8.77
N LEU A 139 2.41 15.28 -8.03
CA LEU A 139 3.77 15.15 -8.54
C LEU A 139 4.28 13.69 -8.58
N ASN A 140 3.56 12.74 -7.96
CA ASN A 140 3.94 11.33 -7.94
C ASN A 140 3.39 10.57 -9.16
N GLU A 141 3.89 10.92 -10.34
CA GLU A 141 3.41 10.31 -11.59
C GLU A 141 3.66 8.80 -11.66
N ASP A 142 4.73 8.30 -11.04
CA ASP A 142 5.03 6.87 -10.98
C ASP A 142 3.92 6.12 -10.23
N SER A 143 3.47 6.66 -9.11
CA SER A 143 2.34 6.11 -8.37
C SER A 143 1.03 6.27 -9.13
N GLN A 144 0.78 7.40 -9.81
CA GLN A 144 -0.43 7.58 -10.62
C GLN A 144 -0.50 6.52 -11.71
N ARG A 145 0.56 6.35 -12.51
CA ARG A 145 0.64 5.30 -13.53
C ARG A 145 0.54 3.91 -12.93
N ALA A 146 1.07 3.67 -11.73
CA ALA A 146 0.95 2.39 -11.06
C ALA A 146 -0.50 2.09 -10.66
N ILE A 147 -1.22 3.09 -10.11
CA ILE A 147 -2.62 2.98 -9.70
C ILE A 147 -3.54 2.78 -10.91
N GLU A 148 -3.37 3.56 -11.97
CA GLU A 148 -4.10 3.39 -13.24
C GLU A 148 -3.88 2.00 -13.82
N ARG A 149 -2.65 1.48 -13.76
CA ARG A 149 -2.33 0.11 -14.19
C ARG A 149 -2.95 -0.98 -13.32
N LEU A 150 -3.46 -0.68 -12.13
CA LEU A 150 -4.28 -1.64 -11.37
C LEU A 150 -5.69 -1.76 -11.95
N GLY A 151 -6.12 -0.82 -12.78
CA GLY A 151 -7.50 -0.69 -13.25
C GLY A 151 -8.33 0.30 -12.42
N ALA A 152 -7.71 1.07 -11.53
CA ALA A 152 -8.39 2.09 -10.74
C ALA A 152 -8.77 3.32 -11.60
N GLN A 153 -9.98 3.82 -11.40
CA GLN A 153 -10.52 5.00 -12.09
C GLN A 153 -10.08 6.28 -11.38
N ARG A 154 -9.71 7.31 -12.14
CA ARG A 154 -9.34 8.64 -11.59
C ARG A 154 -10.60 9.45 -11.31
N GLU A 155 -10.83 9.80 -10.06
CA GLU A 155 -12.03 10.53 -9.62
C GLU A 155 -11.82 12.05 -9.60
N GLY A 156 -10.60 12.52 -9.32
CA GLY A 156 -10.32 13.96 -9.29
C GLY A 156 -9.05 14.35 -8.56
N VAL A 157 -8.92 15.66 -8.32
CA VAL A 157 -7.79 16.27 -7.60
C VAL A 157 -8.31 17.17 -6.49
N LEU A 158 -7.92 16.85 -5.25
CA LEU A 158 -8.13 17.70 -4.09
C LEU A 158 -6.99 18.71 -4.00
N ARG A 159 -7.30 19.99 -4.23
CA ARG A 159 -6.33 21.09 -4.22
C ARG A 159 -5.95 21.48 -2.78
N ALA A 160 -4.67 21.70 -2.53
CA ALA A 160 -4.12 22.06 -1.22
C ALA A 160 -4.58 21.13 -0.07
N HIS A 161 -4.80 19.85 -0.37
CA HIS A 161 -5.36 18.87 0.56
C HIS A 161 -4.44 18.57 1.74
N ARG A 162 -3.12 18.50 1.53
CA ARG A 162 -2.13 18.17 2.57
C ARG A 162 -0.87 19.01 2.43
N ARG A 163 0.08 18.83 3.36
CA ARG A 163 1.46 19.31 3.22
C ARG A 163 2.38 18.15 2.85
N ARG A 164 3.40 18.43 2.04
CA ARG A 164 4.54 17.52 1.81
C ARG A 164 5.50 17.57 3.01
N THR A 165 6.49 16.69 3.01
CA THR A 165 7.53 16.62 4.04
C THR A 165 8.33 17.94 4.16
N ASP A 166 8.54 18.64 3.05
CA ASP A 166 9.21 19.95 3.00
C ASP A 166 8.32 21.13 3.43
N GLY A 167 7.07 20.87 3.81
CA GLY A 167 6.09 21.87 4.22
C GLY A 167 5.29 22.52 3.07
N SER A 168 5.65 22.27 1.81
CA SER A 168 4.91 22.77 0.64
C SER A 168 3.49 22.19 0.56
N LEU A 169 2.58 22.90 -0.12
CA LEU A 169 1.21 22.41 -0.32
C LEU A 169 1.17 21.27 -1.34
N ARG A 170 0.41 20.24 -1.00
CA ARG A 170 0.18 19.03 -1.81
C ARG A 170 -1.25 19.01 -2.32
N ASP A 171 -1.36 18.88 -3.63
CA ASP A 171 -2.58 18.42 -4.30
C ASP A 171 -2.61 16.88 -4.30
N THR A 172 -3.77 16.32 -4.04
CA THR A 172 -3.95 14.86 -3.96
C THR A 172 -4.80 14.37 -5.11
N VAL A 173 -4.25 13.49 -5.93
CA VAL A 173 -5.01 12.77 -6.96
C VAL A 173 -5.70 11.58 -6.30
N CYS A 174 -7.00 11.46 -6.54
CA CYS A 174 -7.85 10.41 -5.98
C CYS A 174 -8.26 9.44 -7.06
N PHE A 175 -8.18 8.15 -6.74
CA PHE A 175 -8.63 7.05 -7.58
C PHE A 175 -9.45 6.07 -6.76
N SER A 176 -10.29 5.27 -7.42
CA SER A 176 -11.02 4.19 -6.78
C SER A 176 -11.16 2.96 -7.67
N ILE A 177 -11.45 1.82 -7.04
CA ILE A 177 -11.99 0.62 -7.67
C ILE A 177 -13.28 0.30 -6.92
N LEU A 178 -14.36 0.04 -7.65
CA LEU A 178 -15.65 -0.38 -7.10
C LEU A 178 -15.76 -1.91 -7.04
N ALA A 179 -16.61 -2.41 -6.15
CA ALA A 179 -16.83 -3.86 -6.00
C ALA A 179 -17.28 -4.54 -7.32
N GLU A 180 -18.08 -3.87 -8.14
CA GLU A 180 -18.52 -4.38 -9.44
C GLU A 180 -17.39 -4.46 -10.49
N GLU A 181 -16.32 -3.68 -10.32
CA GLU A 181 -15.16 -3.68 -11.20
C GLU A 181 -14.14 -4.76 -10.81
N TRP A 182 -14.21 -5.25 -9.56
CA TRP A 182 -13.21 -6.13 -8.97
C TRP A 182 -12.94 -7.38 -9.81
N GLY A 183 -13.98 -8.06 -10.32
CA GLY A 183 -13.78 -9.28 -11.12
C GLY A 183 -12.89 -9.07 -12.36
N ASN A 184 -13.04 -7.93 -13.03
CA ASN A 184 -12.19 -7.58 -14.18
C ASN A 184 -10.77 -7.20 -13.73
N VAL A 185 -10.66 -6.44 -12.64
CA VAL A 185 -9.37 -6.06 -12.05
C VAL A 185 -8.58 -7.28 -11.60
N ALA A 186 -9.21 -8.22 -10.90
CA ALA A 186 -8.59 -9.46 -10.43
C ALA A 186 -7.98 -10.26 -11.59
N ASN A 187 -8.78 -10.51 -12.63
CA ASN A 187 -8.33 -11.21 -13.84
C ASN A 187 -7.12 -10.50 -14.48
N TRP A 188 -7.18 -9.18 -14.60
CA TRP A 188 -6.08 -8.38 -15.15
C TRP A 188 -4.81 -8.49 -14.29
N LEU A 189 -4.93 -8.39 -12.97
CA LEU A 189 -3.82 -8.51 -12.05
C LEU A 189 -3.19 -9.90 -12.09
N ASP A 190 -3.99 -10.96 -12.20
CA ASP A 190 -3.50 -12.35 -12.31
C ASP A 190 -2.72 -12.55 -13.62
N MET A 191 -3.27 -12.09 -14.76
CA MET A 191 -2.54 -12.13 -16.04
C MET A 191 -1.23 -11.36 -15.98
N ARG A 192 -1.23 -10.19 -15.34
CA ARG A 192 -0.05 -9.35 -15.19
C ARG A 192 1.00 -9.99 -14.29
N LEU A 193 0.56 -10.58 -13.18
CA LEU A 193 1.44 -11.24 -12.22
C LEU A 193 2.14 -12.43 -12.87
N ASN A 194 1.38 -13.28 -13.59
CA ASN A 194 1.93 -14.39 -14.37
C ASN A 194 3.00 -13.90 -15.36
N ARG A 195 2.73 -12.83 -16.12
CA ARG A 195 3.72 -12.28 -17.06
C ARG A 195 4.99 -11.76 -16.38
N LEU A 196 4.86 -11.15 -15.21
CA LEU A 196 6.01 -10.63 -14.44
C LEU A 196 6.80 -11.75 -13.77
N ALA A 197 6.13 -12.84 -13.39
CA ALA A 197 6.74 -14.03 -12.81
C ALA A 197 7.48 -14.87 -13.87
N SER A 198 6.92 -15.03 -15.07
CA SER A 198 7.54 -15.80 -16.17
C SER A 198 8.75 -15.11 -16.83
N ASN A 199 9.00 -13.84 -16.55
CA ASN A 199 10.17 -13.09 -17.05
C ASN A 199 11.37 -13.14 -16.08
N ARG A 200 11.39 -14.12 -15.17
CA ARG A 200 12.51 -14.48 -14.28
C ARG A 200 13.12 -15.79 -14.74
#